data_AF-A0A1Y4CXH9-F1
#
_entry.id   AF-A0A1Y4CXH9-F1
#
_cell.length_a   1.000
_cell.length_b   1.000
_cell.length_c   1.000
_cell.angle_alpha   90.00
_cell.angle_beta   90.00
_cell.angle_gamma   90.00
#
_symmetry.space_group_name_H-M   'P 1'
#
loop_
_entity.id
_entity.type
_entity.pdbx_description
1 polymer ?
#
loop_
_entity_poly.entity_id
_entity_poly.type
_entity_poly.pdbx_seq_one_letter_code
_entity_poly.pdbx_strand_id
1 'polypeptide(L)'
;MSLFSGGRHMAAKEEADAQYREALADYKRTVSDAFRAMREALDNNRRSREVYASKRRQVEDLARSNDILEKQYQVGVTSVMDLLDVRRQLQAAQQEEAQARFEVYSAVISICRELGGGWENGEEAGKEGSGASGKAD
;
A
#
# COMPACT_ATOMS: atom_id res chain seq x y z
N MET A 1 17.80 12.12 -53.45
CA MET A 1 17.83 13.47 -52.86
C MET A 1 16.70 14.27 -53.50
N SER A 2 15.57 14.45 -52.82
CA SER A 2 14.45 15.21 -53.37
C SER A 2 14.54 16.66 -52.90
N LEU A 3 14.69 17.59 -53.84
CA LEU A 3 14.77 19.04 -53.59
C LEU A 3 13.39 19.67 -53.29
N PHE A 4 12.30 18.93 -53.46
CA PHE A 4 10.94 19.41 -53.22
C PHE A 4 10.14 18.33 -52.47
N SER A 5 10.12 18.41 -51.14
CA SER A 5 9.43 17.43 -50.29
C SER A 5 8.00 17.85 -49.91
N GLY A 6 7.45 18.93 -50.50
CA GLY A 6 6.06 19.35 -50.30
C GLY A 6 5.61 19.46 -48.83
N GLY A 7 6.50 19.90 -47.93
CA GLY A 7 6.20 19.99 -46.48
C GLY A 7 6.32 18.68 -45.70
N ARG A 8 6.54 17.52 -46.33
CA ARG A 8 6.65 16.21 -45.66
C ARG A 8 7.74 16.15 -44.58
N HIS A 9 8.90 16.76 -44.83
CA HIS A 9 9.98 16.84 -43.83
C HIS A 9 9.63 17.74 -42.65
N MET A 10 8.80 18.78 -42.86
CA MET A 10 8.30 19.62 -41.78
C MET A 10 7.26 18.86 -40.95
N ALA A 11 6.31 18.17 -41.60
CA ALA A 11 5.32 17.34 -40.92
C ALA A 11 5.98 16.20 -40.10
N ALA A 12 7.00 15.53 -40.64
CA ALA A 12 7.75 14.51 -39.91
C ALA A 12 8.51 15.07 -38.70
N LYS A 13 9.01 16.30 -38.79
CA LYS A 13 9.63 17.00 -37.65
C LYS A 13 8.58 17.36 -36.60
N GLU A 14 7.43 17.90 -37.01
CA GLU A 14 6.33 18.23 -36.10
C GLU A 14 5.79 17.00 -35.36
N GLU A 15 5.70 15.86 -36.06
CA GLU A 15 5.35 14.57 -35.46
C GLU A 15 6.38 14.13 -34.41
N ALA A 16 7.68 14.20 -34.73
CA ALA A 16 8.74 13.89 -33.79
C ALA A 16 8.76 14.84 -32.57
N ASP A 17 8.53 16.14 -32.78
CA ASP A 17 8.44 17.15 -31.72
C ASP A 17 7.18 16.94 -30.85
N ALA A 18 6.08 16.42 -31.42
CA ALA A 18 4.89 16.03 -30.68
C ALA A 18 5.15 14.79 -29.79
N GLN A 19 5.75 13.74 -30.36
CA GLN A 19 6.11 12.52 -29.62
C GLN A 19 7.10 12.81 -28.48
N TYR A 20 8.07 13.70 -28.68
CA TYR A 20 8.98 14.12 -27.62
C TYR A 20 8.24 14.83 -26.47
N ARG A 21 7.30 15.72 -26.80
CA ARG A 21 6.48 16.41 -25.78
C ARG A 21 5.58 15.44 -25.01
N GLU A 22 5.03 14.45 -25.68
CA GLU A 22 4.26 13.36 -25.07
C GLU A 22 5.12 12.57 -24.09
N ALA A 23 6.27 12.05 -24.52
CA ALA A 23 7.19 11.31 -23.66
C ALA A 23 7.67 12.12 -22.44
N LEU A 24 7.91 13.43 -22.62
CA LEU A 24 8.24 14.33 -21.52
C LEU A 24 7.08 14.51 -20.53
N ALA A 25 5.85 14.62 -21.04
CA ALA A 25 4.66 14.73 -20.21
C ALA A 25 4.42 13.43 -19.41
N ASP A 26 4.58 12.28 -20.05
CA ASP A 26 4.45 10.97 -19.42
C ASP A 26 5.49 10.78 -18.33
N TYR A 27 6.76 11.11 -18.59
CA TYR A 27 7.80 11.07 -17.57
C TYR A 27 7.44 11.93 -16.35
N LYS A 28 7.01 13.18 -16.57
CA LYS A 28 6.60 14.09 -15.48
C LYS A 28 5.42 13.51 -14.69
N ARG A 29 4.48 12.87 -15.38
CA ARG A 29 3.32 12.21 -14.77
C ARG A 29 3.76 11.03 -13.90
N THR A 30 4.57 10.11 -14.43
CA THR A 30 5.07 8.94 -13.69
C THR A 30 5.81 9.35 -12.42
N VAL A 31 6.69 10.35 -12.51
CA VAL A 31 7.40 10.88 -11.33
C VAL A 31 6.42 11.47 -10.31
N SER A 32 5.45 12.28 -10.77
CA SER A 32 4.47 12.90 -9.89
C SER A 32 3.57 11.88 -9.18
N ASP A 33 3.16 10.83 -9.90
CA ASP A 33 2.32 9.76 -9.38
C ASP A 33 3.09 8.90 -8.37
N ALA A 34 4.38 8.61 -8.63
CA ALA A 34 5.24 7.92 -7.65
C ALA A 34 5.40 8.71 -6.34
N PHE A 35 5.60 10.04 -6.42
CA PHE A 35 5.65 10.90 -5.22
C PHE A 35 4.31 10.93 -4.47
N ARG A 36 3.18 10.89 -5.19
CA ARG A 36 1.85 10.81 -4.57
C ARG A 36 1.68 9.49 -3.82
N ALA A 37 2.01 8.36 -4.46
CA ALA A 37 1.87 7.03 -3.87
C ALA A 37 2.74 6.85 -2.62
N MET A 38 3.99 7.32 -2.65
CA MET A 38 4.86 7.32 -1.47
C MET A 38 4.26 8.11 -0.30
N ARG A 39 3.73 9.31 -0.58
CA ARG A 39 3.10 10.16 0.44
C ARG A 39 1.88 9.49 1.06
N GLU A 40 1.07 8.85 0.22
CA GLU A 40 -0.12 8.11 0.65
C GLU A 40 0.27 6.90 1.52
N ALA A 41 1.30 6.15 1.14
CA ALA A 41 1.81 5.02 1.94
C ALA A 41 2.35 5.47 3.31
N LEU A 42 3.08 6.58 3.37
CA LEU A 42 3.57 7.16 4.63
C LEU A 42 2.44 7.65 5.53
N ASP A 43 1.45 8.34 4.96
CA ASP A 43 0.31 8.82 5.74
C ASP A 43 -0.56 7.65 6.23
N ASN A 44 -0.74 6.62 5.41
CA ASN A 44 -1.42 5.40 5.81
C ASN A 44 -0.69 4.72 6.99
N ASN A 45 0.64 4.58 6.94
CA ASN A 45 1.40 4.01 8.04
C ASN A 45 1.25 4.81 9.35
N ARG A 46 1.29 6.14 9.26
CA ARG A 46 1.08 7.01 10.43
C ARG A 46 -0.32 6.79 11.02
N ARG A 47 -1.36 6.83 10.18
CA ARG A 47 -2.75 6.61 10.63
C ARG A 47 -2.97 5.22 11.22
N SER A 48 -2.43 4.16 10.60
CA SER A 48 -2.53 2.79 11.14
C SER A 48 -1.90 2.69 12.53
N ARG A 49 -0.77 3.36 12.78
CA ARG A 49 -0.15 3.41 14.12
C ARG A 49 -1.03 4.13 15.15
N GLU A 50 -1.67 5.23 14.76
CA GLU A 50 -2.61 5.96 15.61
C GLU A 50 -3.84 5.09 15.96
N VAL A 51 -4.40 4.38 14.98
CA VAL A 51 -5.50 3.42 15.18
C VAL A 51 -5.07 2.30 16.12
N TYR A 52 -3.90 1.68 15.89
CA TYR A 52 -3.36 0.64 16.75
C TYR A 52 -3.20 1.11 18.21
N ALA A 53 -2.64 2.31 18.42
CA ALA A 53 -2.50 2.89 19.76
C ALA A 53 -3.85 3.18 20.43
N SER A 54 -4.89 3.51 19.65
CA SER A 54 -6.25 3.67 20.17
C SER A 54 -6.86 2.33 20.58
N LYS A 55 -6.76 1.30 19.73
CA LYS A 55 -7.28 -0.04 20.01
C LYS A 55 -6.60 -0.71 21.19
N ARG A 56 -5.29 -0.53 21.33
CA ARG A 56 -4.55 -1.00 22.50
C ARG A 56 -5.05 -0.36 23.80
N ARG A 57 -5.31 0.96 23.81
CA ARG A 57 -5.89 1.64 24.99
C ARG A 57 -7.29 1.10 25.33
N GLN A 58 -8.11 0.83 24.31
CA GLN A 58 -9.42 0.21 24.50
C GLN A 58 -9.31 -1.17 25.18
N VAL A 59 -8.34 -1.99 24.79
CA VAL A 59 -8.07 -3.29 25.43
C VAL A 59 -7.62 -3.11 26.88
N GLU A 60 -6.73 -2.15 27.16
CA GLU A 60 -6.27 -1.84 28.53
C GLU A 60 -7.43 -1.41 29.45
N ASP A 61 -8.35 -0.59 28.95
CA ASP A 61 -9.55 -0.15 29.68
C ASP A 61 -10.53 -1.31 29.94
N LEU A 62 -10.80 -2.15 28.94
CA LEU A 62 -11.67 -3.31 29.09
C LEU A 62 -11.06 -4.39 29.99
N ALA A 63 -9.73 -4.56 29.97
CA ALA A 63 -9.03 -5.47 30.86
C ALA A 63 -9.18 -5.03 32.32
N ARG A 64 -9.09 -3.72 32.58
CA ARG A 64 -9.35 -3.15 33.91
C ARG A 64 -10.81 -3.37 34.35
N SER A 65 -11.76 -3.14 33.46
CA SER A 65 -13.18 -3.40 33.74
C SER A 65 -13.42 -4.88 34.06
N ASN A 66 -12.83 -5.80 33.30
CA ASN A 66 -12.94 -7.24 33.57
C ASN A 66 -12.39 -7.61 34.96
N ASP A 67 -11.22 -7.09 35.36
CA ASP A 67 -10.64 -7.32 36.70
C ASP A 67 -11.55 -6.81 37.82
N ILE A 68 -12.17 -5.64 37.63
CA ILE A 68 -13.13 -5.08 38.59
C ILE A 68 -14.37 -5.97 38.72
N LEU A 69 -14.98 -6.38 37.60
CA LEU A 69 -16.17 -7.25 37.65
C LEU A 69 -15.85 -8.64 38.19
N GLU A 70 -14.67 -9.18 37.90
CA GLU A 70 -14.24 -10.47 38.44
C GLU A 70 -14.15 -10.43 39.97
N LYS A 71 -13.59 -9.34 40.53
CA LYS A 71 -13.56 -9.10 41.98
C LYS A 71 -14.97 -8.95 42.55
N GLN A 72 -15.85 -8.18 41.89
CA GLN A 72 -17.24 -8.01 42.34
C GLN A 72 -18.02 -9.32 42.29
N TYR A 73 -17.74 -10.19 41.32
CA TYR A 73 -18.38 -11.48 41.19
C TYR A 73 -17.95 -12.42 42.32
N GLN A 74 -16.66 -12.42 42.67
CA GLN A 74 -16.13 -13.20 43.80
C GLN A 74 -16.76 -12.83 45.14
N VAL A 75 -17.12 -11.55 45.34
CA VAL A 75 -17.83 -11.09 46.54
C VAL A 75 -19.36 -11.14 46.42
N GLY A 76 -19.89 -11.65 45.30
CA GLY A 76 -21.33 -11.84 45.08
C GLY A 76 -22.12 -10.56 44.77
N VAL A 77 -21.45 -9.47 44.38
CA VAL A 77 -22.06 -8.15 44.14
C VAL A 77 -22.56 -7.98 42.70
N THR A 78 -21.99 -8.71 41.73
CA THR A 78 -22.38 -8.64 40.31
C THR A 78 -22.81 -10.00 39.76
N SER A 79 -23.57 -10.00 38.67
CA SER A 79 -24.04 -11.20 37.99
C SER A 79 -22.95 -11.84 37.13
N VAL A 80 -22.99 -13.17 36.98
CA VAL A 80 -22.10 -13.87 36.03
C VAL A 80 -22.34 -13.42 34.58
N MET A 81 -23.53 -12.92 34.27
CA MET A 81 -23.86 -12.40 32.94
C MET A 81 -23.12 -11.11 32.64
N ASP A 82 -22.99 -10.21 33.63
CA ASP A 82 -22.25 -8.96 33.48
C ASP A 82 -20.76 -9.23 33.28
N LEU A 83 -20.20 -10.19 34.03
CA LEU A 83 -18.82 -10.64 33.86
C LEU A 83 -18.59 -11.23 32.45
N LEU A 84 -19.51 -12.06 31.96
CA LEU A 84 -19.40 -12.67 30.64
C LEU A 84 -19.51 -11.62 29.53
N ASP A 85 -20.35 -10.60 29.70
CA ASP A 85 -20.48 -9.50 28.74
C ASP A 85 -19.18 -8.72 28.61
N VAL A 86 -18.58 -8.29 29.73
CA VAL A 86 -17.29 -7.57 29.70
C VAL A 86 -16.16 -8.44 29.15
N ARG A 87 -16.15 -9.75 29.42
CA ARG A 87 -15.20 -10.69 28.79
C ARG A 87 -15.37 -10.77 27.28
N ARG A 88 -16.62 -10.82 26.79
CA ARG A 88 -16.90 -10.81 25.35
C ARG A 88 -16.43 -9.51 24.70
N GLN A 89 -16.69 -8.36 25.34
CA GLN A 89 -16.21 -7.06 24.86
C GLN A 89 -14.68 -7.00 24.82
N LEU A 90 -13.99 -7.47 25.87
CA LEU A 90 -12.53 -7.54 25.92
C LEU A 90 -11.97 -8.42 24.80
N GLN A 91 -12.56 -9.60 24.58
CA GLN A 91 -12.13 -10.51 23.53
C GLN A 91 -12.30 -9.90 22.14
N ALA A 92 -13.43 -9.21 21.89
CA ALA A 92 -13.66 -8.50 20.63
C ALA A 92 -12.63 -7.38 20.43
N ALA A 93 -12.36 -6.57 21.47
CA ALA A 93 -11.36 -5.51 21.40
C ALA A 93 -9.94 -6.05 21.14
N GLN A 94 -9.57 -7.20 21.70
CA GLN A 94 -8.28 -7.85 21.43
C GLN A 94 -8.16 -8.32 19.98
N GLN A 95 -9.25 -8.83 19.39
CA GLN A 95 -9.27 -9.18 17.97
C GLN A 95 -9.08 -7.93 17.09
N GLU A 96 -9.75 -6.82 17.43
CA GLU A 96 -9.58 -5.54 16.73
C GLU A 96 -8.17 -4.96 16.89
N GLU A 97 -7.55 -5.07 18.07
CA GLU A 97 -6.15 -4.68 18.27
C GLU A 97 -5.21 -5.51 17.38
N ALA A 98 -5.40 -6.83 17.32
CA ALA A 98 -4.60 -7.71 16.48
C ALA A 98 -4.73 -7.36 14.98
N GLN A 99 -5.95 -7.06 14.53
CA GLN A 99 -6.22 -6.59 13.18
C GLN A 99 -5.55 -5.24 12.90
N ALA A 100 -5.67 -4.26 13.81
CA ALA A 100 -5.00 -2.98 13.67
C ALA A 100 -3.46 -3.12 13.63
N ARG A 101 -2.90 -4.07 14.38
CA ARG A 101 -1.47 -4.37 14.35
C ARG A 101 -1.06 -4.97 13.00
N PHE A 102 -1.87 -5.85 12.43
CA PHE A 102 -1.66 -6.37 11.08
C PHE A 102 -1.65 -5.26 10.04
N GLU A 103 -2.58 -4.29 10.14
CA GLU A 103 -2.63 -3.13 9.24
C GLU A 103 -1.38 -2.26 9.32
N VAL A 104 -0.81 -2.07 10.52
CA VAL A 104 0.48 -1.38 10.67
C VAL A 104 1.59 -2.08 9.88
N TYR A 105 1.68 -3.42 9.98
CA TYR A 105 2.68 -4.18 9.22
C TYR A 105 2.43 -4.12 7.72
N SER A 106 1.17 -4.25 7.29
CA SER A 106 0.78 -4.11 5.89
C SER A 106 1.18 -2.75 5.33
N ALA A 107 0.95 -1.66 6.09
CA ALA A 107 1.35 -0.32 5.68
C ALA A 107 2.87 -0.15 5.56
N VAL A 108 3.67 -0.82 6.42
CA VAL A 108 5.14 -0.84 6.27
C VAL A 108 5.56 -1.55 4.98
N ILE A 109 4.94 -2.70 4.67
CA ILE A 109 5.21 -3.44 3.42
C ILE A 109 4.85 -2.59 2.20
N SER A 110 3.72 -1.88 2.24
CA SER A 110 3.33 -0.95 1.17
C SER A 110 4.35 0.15 0.96
N ILE A 111 4.91 0.75 2.02
CA ILE A 111 6.00 1.72 1.88
C ILE A 111 7.21 1.11 1.15
N CYS A 112 7.62 -0.09 1.52
CA CYS A 112 8.73 -0.80 0.85
C CYS A 112 8.44 -1.06 -0.64
N ARG A 113 7.19 -1.39 -0.97
CA ARG A 113 6.75 -1.59 -2.36
C ARG A 113 6.80 -0.30 -3.17
N GLU A 114 6.27 0.80 -2.64
CA GLU A 114 6.22 2.10 -3.32
C GLU A 114 7.62 2.74 -3.48
N LEU A 115 8.55 2.49 -2.54
CA LEU A 115 9.92 3.00 -2.60
C LEU A 115 10.82 2.26 -3.60
N GLY A 116 10.31 1.24 -4.27
CA GLY A 116 11.05 0.55 -5.32
C GLY A 116 11.56 -0.84 -4.96
N GLY A 117 11.13 -1.41 -3.82
CA GLY A 117 11.44 -2.79 -3.43
C GLY A 117 10.85 -3.89 -4.33
N GLY A 118 10.25 -3.51 -5.47
CA GLY A 118 9.78 -4.41 -6.52
C GLY A 118 10.36 -4.12 -7.91
N TRP A 119 11.39 -3.26 -8.04
CA TRP A 119 11.99 -2.91 -9.35
C TRP A 119 12.94 -3.97 -9.92
N GLU A 120 13.04 -5.15 -9.29
CA GLU A 120 13.86 -6.29 -9.76
C GLU A 120 13.05 -7.58 -10.00
N ASN A 121 11.78 -7.48 -10.42
CA ASN A 121 11.11 -8.64 -11.04
C ASN A 121 10.67 -8.26 -12.45
N GLY A 122 11.61 -8.41 -13.39
CA GLY A 122 11.35 -8.17 -14.81
C GLY A 122 12.59 -8.11 -15.72
N GLU A 123 13.70 -8.75 -15.36
CA GLU A 123 14.83 -9.03 -16.29
C GLU A 123 14.44 -10.00 -17.44
N GLU A 124 13.13 -10.18 -17.70
CA GLU A 124 12.57 -10.97 -18.80
C GLU A 124 12.13 -10.12 -20.01
N ALA A 125 12.36 -8.80 -20.01
CA ALA A 125 12.14 -7.95 -21.20
C ALA A 125 13.33 -7.96 -22.21
N GLY A 126 14.19 -8.98 -22.14
CA GLY A 126 15.44 -9.07 -22.93
C GLY A 126 15.67 -10.36 -23.72
N LYS A 127 14.73 -11.32 -23.72
CA LYS A 127 14.89 -12.59 -24.45
C LYS A 127 13.71 -12.96 -25.35
N GLU A 128 13.29 -12.06 -26.22
CA GLU A 128 12.58 -12.41 -27.46
C GLU A 128 13.18 -11.64 -28.64
N GLY A 129 14.41 -11.99 -28.99
CA GLY A 129 15.14 -11.33 -30.07
C GLY A 129 16.42 -12.06 -30.48
N SER A 130 16.46 -13.38 -30.36
CA SER A 130 17.58 -14.17 -30.89
C SER A 130 17.17 -15.63 -31.05
N GLY A 131 16.52 -15.96 -32.16
CA GLY A 131 16.14 -17.34 -32.44
C GLY A 131 15.37 -17.57 -33.72
N ALA A 132 15.82 -17.04 -34.87
CA ALA A 132 15.55 -17.62 -36.20
C ALA A 132 16.35 -16.90 -37.30
N SER A 133 17.67 -17.07 -37.29
CA SER A 133 18.46 -17.06 -38.53
C SER A 133 19.17 -18.40 -38.59
N GLY A 134 18.99 -19.12 -39.70
CA GLY A 134 19.71 -20.37 -39.99
C GLY A 134 18.85 -21.64 -40.01
N LYS A 135 18.12 -21.84 -41.12
CA LYS A 135 18.10 -23.15 -41.76
C LYS A 135 18.39 -22.95 -43.25
N ALA A 136 19.66 -23.13 -43.59
CA ALA A 136 20.04 -23.71 -44.85
C ALA A 136 19.87 -25.23 -44.69
N ASP A 137 19.02 -25.81 -45.52
CA ASP A 137 19.09 -27.16 -46.09
C ASP A 137 17.98 -27.29 -47.14
#